data_AF-A0A660M9C2-F1
#
_entry.id   AF-A0A660M9C2-F1
#
_cell.length_a   1.000
_cell.length_b   1.000
_cell.length_c   1.000
_cell.angle_alpha   90.00
_cell.angle_beta   90.00
_cell.angle_gamma   90.00
#
_symmetry.space_group_name_H-M   'P 1'
#
loop_
_entity.id
_entity.type
_entity.pdbx_description
1 polymer ?
#
loop_
_entity_poly.entity_id
_entity_poly.type
_entity_poly.pdbx_seq_one_letter_code
_entity_poly.pdbx_strand_id
1 'polypeptide(L)'
;MQLSTIVLLIITLIILGEVSYLLARLPRNTLKTKGRALLVDTSVLMDGRITAVAKTGFIGDTLVIPRSVVGELQFLADHADSDKRAR
;
A
#
# COMPACT_ATOMS: atom_id res chain seq x y z
N MET A 1 -23.41 10.35 -48.34
CA MET A 1 -23.33 10.95 -46.99
C MET A 1 -24.05 10.09 -45.94
N GLN A 2 -25.35 9.79 -46.08
CA GLN A 2 -26.09 8.98 -45.09
C GLN A 2 -25.62 7.52 -44.94
N LEU A 3 -25.24 6.84 -46.02
CA LEU A 3 -24.77 5.44 -45.93
C LEU A 3 -23.44 5.36 -45.15
N SER A 4 -22.50 6.25 -45.45
CA SER A 4 -21.21 6.33 -44.76
C SER A 4 -21.39 6.63 -43.26
N THR A 5 -22.35 7.48 -42.89
CA THR A 5 -22.66 7.75 -41.46
C THR A 5 -23.27 6.54 -40.76
N ILE A 6 -24.16 5.80 -41.43
CA ILE A 6 -24.76 4.58 -40.87
C ILE A 6 -23.69 3.50 -40.68
N VAL A 7 -22.81 3.32 -41.67
CA VAL A 7 -21.70 2.35 -41.60
C VAL A 7 -20.73 2.71 -40.48
N LEU A 8 -20.36 3.99 -40.34
CA LEU A 8 -19.49 4.45 -39.26
C LEU A 8 -20.10 4.21 -37.87
N LEU A 9 -21.41 4.42 -37.72
CA LEU A 9 -22.12 4.23 -36.45
C LEU A 9 -22.15 2.74 -36.04
N ILE A 10 -22.33 1.86 -37.01
CA ILE A 10 -22.28 0.40 -36.77
C ILE A 10 -20.87 -0.03 -36.32
N ILE A 11 -19.83 0.47 -37.00
CA ILE A 11 -18.44 0.14 -36.67
C ILE A 11 -18.08 0.63 -35.26
N THR A 12 -18.45 1.85 -34.88
CA THR A 12 -18.17 2.36 -33.53
C THR A 12 -18.91 1.60 -32.44
N LEU A 13 -20.16 1.18 -32.68
CA LEU A 13 -20.88 0.33 -31.72
C LEU A 13 -20.21 -1.03 -31.52
N ILE A 14 -19.75 -1.66 -32.61
CA ILE A 14 -19.04 -2.95 -32.54
C ILE A 14 -17.74 -2.79 -31.76
N ILE A 15 -16.93 -1.78 -32.09
CA ILE A 15 -15.66 -1.52 -31.40
C ILE A 15 -15.91 -1.24 -29.91
N LEU A 16 -16.91 -0.42 -29.59
CA LEU A 16 -17.24 -0.10 -28.20
C LEU A 16 -17.66 -1.34 -27.41
N GLY A 17 -18.46 -2.22 -28.00
CA GLY A 17 -18.88 -3.49 -27.41
C GLY A 17 -17.70 -4.42 -27.13
N GLU A 18 -16.84 -4.64 -28.12
CA GLU A 18 -15.63 -5.48 -27.99
C GLU A 18 -14.66 -4.91 -26.96
N VAL A 19 -14.39 -3.60 -27.00
CA VAL A 19 -13.50 -2.95 -26.02
C VAL A 19 -14.08 -3.09 -24.62
N SER A 20 -15.38 -2.85 -24.43
CA SER A 20 -16.03 -3.02 -23.13
C SER A 20 -16.01 -4.47 -22.65
N TYR A 21 -16.22 -5.44 -23.55
CA TYR A 21 -16.18 -6.86 -23.24
C TYR A 21 -14.77 -7.32 -22.84
N LEU A 22 -13.75 -6.90 -23.59
CA LEU A 22 -12.35 -7.16 -23.26
C LEU A 22 -11.97 -6.51 -21.94
N LEU A 23 -12.39 -5.26 -21.69
CA LEU A 23 -12.13 -4.57 -20.42
C LEU A 23 -12.81 -5.25 -19.23
N ALA A 24 -14.01 -5.79 -19.41
CA ALA A 24 -14.73 -6.54 -18.37
C ALA A 24 -14.11 -7.93 -18.11
N ARG A 25 -13.53 -8.55 -19.16
CA ARG A 25 -12.90 -9.87 -19.09
C ARG A 25 -11.43 -9.82 -18.67
N LEU A 26 -10.80 -8.65 -18.75
CA LEU A 26 -9.46 -8.44 -18.23
C LEU A 26 -9.44 -8.84 -16.75
N PRO A 27 -8.61 -9.83 -16.35
CA PRO A 27 -8.49 -10.20 -14.95
C PRO A 27 -8.03 -8.95 -14.20
N ARG A 28 -8.90 -8.45 -13.31
CA ARG A 28 -8.53 -7.40 -12.37
C ARG A 28 -7.46 -8.01 -11.47
N ASN A 29 -6.20 -7.87 -11.88
CA ASN A 29 -5.08 -8.10 -11.00
C ASN A 29 -5.06 -6.94 -10.01
N THR A 30 -6.05 -6.90 -9.10
CA THR A 30 -5.80 -6.32 -7.80
C THR A 30 -4.55 -7.05 -7.33
N LEU A 31 -3.45 -6.31 -7.15
CA LEU A 31 -2.27 -6.81 -6.48
C LEU A 31 -2.74 -7.25 -5.08
N LYS A 32 -3.36 -8.42 -4.96
CA LYS A 32 -3.41 -9.18 -3.73
C LYS A 32 -1.97 -9.63 -3.56
N THR A 33 -1.14 -8.71 -3.11
CA THR A 33 0.12 -9.02 -2.47
C THR A 33 -0.24 -10.07 -1.44
N LYS A 34 0.18 -11.30 -1.72
CA LYS A 34 -0.09 -12.47 -0.90
C LYS A 34 0.55 -12.20 0.46
N GLY A 35 -0.22 -11.64 1.39
CA GLY A 35 0.12 -11.39 2.78
C GLY A 35 1.59 -11.04 3.04
N ARG A 36 2.14 -10.03 2.36
CA ARG A 36 3.51 -9.60 2.65
C ARG A 36 3.46 -8.83 3.96
N ALA A 37 3.96 -9.44 5.02
CA ALA A 37 4.13 -8.75 6.29
C ALA A 37 5.33 -7.80 6.18
N LEU A 38 5.11 -6.53 6.49
CA LEU A 38 6.18 -5.54 6.60
C LEU A 38 6.70 -5.55 8.03
N LEU A 39 7.88 -6.13 8.24
CA LEU A 39 8.53 -6.14 9.56
C LEU A 39 9.06 -4.74 9.90
N VAL A 40 8.75 -4.28 11.10
CA VAL A 40 9.17 -2.98 11.61
C VAL A 40 10.32 -3.16 12.60
N ASP A 41 11.37 -2.35 12.45
CA ASP A 41 12.54 -2.33 13.33
C ASP A 41 12.47 -1.20 14.36
N THR A 42 13.28 -1.29 15.42
CA THR A 42 13.36 -0.29 16.51
C THR A 42 13.71 1.10 15.99
N SER A 43 14.66 1.18 15.05
CA SER A 43 15.10 2.43 14.42
C SER A 43 13.95 3.19 13.74
N VAL A 44 13.08 2.47 13.04
CA VAL A 44 11.93 3.01 12.31
C VAL A 44 10.89 3.57 13.29
N LEU A 45 10.70 2.92 14.44
CA LEU A 45 9.79 3.39 15.49
C LEU A 45 10.35 4.61 16.23
N MET A 46 11.65 4.64 16.50
CA MET A 46 12.33 5.76 17.14
C MET A 46 12.29 7.05 16.31
N ASP A 47 12.38 6.94 14.99
CA ASP A 47 12.28 8.07 14.06
C ASP A 47 10.83 8.61 13.97
N GLY A 48 9.82 7.74 14.07
CA GLY A 48 8.41 8.14 14.14
C GLY A 48 7.79 8.60 12.80
N ARG A 49 8.60 8.87 11.77
CA ARG A 49 8.12 9.23 10.41
C ARG A 49 7.20 8.16 9.80
N ILE A 50 7.37 6.90 10.19
CA ILE A 50 6.56 5.77 9.71
C ILE A 50 5.06 5.98 9.94
N THR A 51 4.67 6.68 11.02
CA THR A 51 3.26 6.95 11.32
C THR A 51 2.64 7.92 10.31
N ALA A 52 3.38 8.95 9.89
CA ALA A 52 2.92 9.88 8.88
C ALA A 52 2.78 9.19 7.52
N VAL A 53 3.77 8.38 7.13
CA VAL A 53 3.75 7.61 5.88
C VAL A 53 2.60 6.60 5.87
N ALA A 54 2.37 5.88 6.97
CA ALA A 54 1.25 4.95 7.10
C ALA A 54 -0.11 5.64 6.91
N LYS A 55 -0.30 6.85 7.48
CA LYS A 55 -1.54 7.62 7.35
C LYS A 55 -1.83 8.08 5.92
N THR A 56 -0.79 8.26 5.09
CA THR A 56 -0.99 8.62 3.66
C THR A 56 -1.54 7.47 2.81
N GLY A 57 -1.59 6.25 3.35
CA GLY A 57 -1.95 5.05 2.59
C GLY A 57 -0.83 4.50 1.72
N PHE A 58 0.39 5.05 1.84
CA PHE A 58 1.57 4.57 1.11
C PHE A 58 1.98 3.14 1.53
N ILE A 59 1.70 2.77 2.79
CA ILE A 59 1.95 1.42 3.31
C ILE A 59 0.63 0.64 3.22
N GLY A 60 0.49 -0.19 2.18
CA GLY A 60 -0.71 -1.00 1.93
C GLY A 60 -0.69 -2.39 2.55
N ASP A 61 0.43 -2.80 3.14
CA ASP A 61 0.68 -4.14 3.70
C ASP A 61 0.56 -4.13 5.24
N THR A 62 0.31 -5.30 5.85
CA THR A 62 0.26 -5.45 7.31
C THR A 62 1.62 -5.17 7.94
N LEU A 63 1.72 -4.13 8.75
CA LEU A 63 2.88 -3.85 9.60
C LEU A 63 2.94 -4.84 10.76
N VAL A 64 4.07 -5.52 10.91
CA VAL A 64 4.32 -6.48 11.99
C VAL A 64 5.49 -5.98 12.82
N ILE A 65 5.25 -5.78 14.12
CA ILE A 65 6.27 -5.39 15.09
C ILE A 65 6.72 -6.65 15.85
N PRO A 66 7.97 -7.11 15.68
CA PRO A 66 8.50 -8.23 16.45
C PRO A 66 8.55 -7.92 17.95
N ARG A 67 8.44 -8.96 18.80
CA ARG A 67 8.58 -8.79 20.26
C ARG A 67 9.96 -8.28 20.68
N SER A 68 11.01 -8.60 19.93
CA SER A 68 12.37 -8.11 20.18
C SER A 68 12.45 -6.58 20.13
N VAL A 69 11.75 -5.97 19.17
CA VAL A 69 11.69 -4.50 18.99
C VAL A 69 11.02 -3.82 20.17
N VAL A 70 9.93 -4.40 20.68
CA VAL A 70 9.27 -3.90 21.89
C VAL A 70 10.19 -3.99 23.12
N GLY A 71 10.90 -5.12 23.26
CA GLY A 71 11.86 -5.31 24.36
C GLY A 71 13.04 -4.33 24.30
N GLU A 72 13.55 -4.03 23.10
CA GLU A 72 14.61 -3.03 22.91
C GLU A 72 14.11 -1.63 23.28
N LEU A 73 12.93 -1.23 22.81
CA LEU A 73 12.33 0.06 23.18
C LEU A 73 12.11 0.18 24.69
N GLN A 74 11.66 -0.88 25.36
CA GLN A 74 11.52 -0.92 26.82
C GLN A 74 12.86 -0.79 27.52
N PHE A 75 13.88 -1.54 27.08
CA PHE A 75 15.23 -1.45 27.65
C PHE A 75 15.80 -0.03 27.52
N LEU A 76 15.66 0.60 26.36
CA LEU A 76 16.09 1.99 26.16
C LEU A 76 15.31 2.96 27.07
N ALA A 77 13.99 2.77 27.22
CA ALA A 77 13.18 3.61 28.10
C ALA A 77 13.59 3.50 29.58
N ASP A 78 13.91 2.30 30.05
CA ASP A 78 14.31 2.04 31.45
C ASP A 78 15.72 2.54 31.76
N HIS A 79 16.63 2.55 30.77
CA HIS A 79 18.04 2.94 30.93
C HIS A 79 18.35 4.37 30.45
N ALA A 80 17.41 5.08 29.82
CA ALA A 80 17.61 6.46 29.35
C ALA A 80 17.82 7.49 30.49
N ASP A 81 17.64 7.10 31.75
CA ASP A 81 17.62 8.01 32.90
C ASP A 81 18.60 7.62 34.03
N SER A 82 19.54 6.69 33.79
CA SER A 82 20.58 6.35 34.77
C SER A 82 21.71 7.38 34.85
N ASP A 83 21.96 8.15 33.79
CA ASP A 83 23.06 9.14 33.76
C ASP A 83 22.69 10.52 34.29
N LYS A 84 21.39 10.83 34.47
CA LYS A 84 20.96 12.14 35.00
C LYS A 84 20.81 12.17 36.52
N ARG A 85 20.70 11.01 37.19
CA ARG A 85 20.59 10.93 38.66
C ARG A 85 21.93 10.92 39.40
N ALA A 86 23.05 10.88 38.68
CA ALA A 86 24.40 10.86 39.25
C ALA A 86 25.09 12.24 39.29
N ARG A 87 24.34 13.35 39.09
CA ARG A 87 24.84 14.71 39.27
C ARG A 87 24.05 15.47 40.31
#